data_AF-A0AAV6P1Y2-F1
#
_entry.id   AF-A0AAV6P1Y2-F1
#
_cell.length_a   1.000
_cell.length_b   1.000
_cell.length_c   1.000
_cell.angle_alpha   90.00
_cell.angle_beta   90.00
_cell.angle_gamma   90.00
#
_symmetry.space_group_name_H-M   'P 1'
#
loop_
_entity.id
_entity.type
_entity.pdbx_description
1 polymer ?
#
loop_
_entity_poly.entity_id
_entity_poly.type
_entity_poly.pdbx_seq_one_letter_code
_entity_poly.pdbx_strand_id
1 'polypeptide(L)'
;MNINVVMIKLRTQVTKLTARCELCGKRGFFTLRKTEETRTELTAGADVYMLVCRQLYANGQEVIQSSKNVLGSRAIRTGSNLEALLSLI
;
A
#
# COMPACT_ATOMS: atom_id res chain seq x y z
N MET A 1 -0.43 14.10 4.65
CA MET A 1 -0.63 14.45 3.23
C MET A 1 -1.75 15.48 3.17
N ASN A 2 -1.41 16.77 3.16
CA ASN A 2 -2.39 17.86 3.14
C ASN A 2 -2.95 17.98 1.72
N ILE A 3 -4.15 17.44 1.50
CA ILE A 3 -4.93 17.77 0.30
C ILE A 3 -5.14 19.29 0.38
N ASN A 4 -4.72 20.02 -0.66
CA ASN A 4 -4.86 21.47 -0.70
C ASN A 4 -6.34 21.84 -0.92
N VAL A 5 -7.14 21.73 0.14
CA VAL A 5 -8.60 21.88 0.12
C VAL A 5 -9.04 23.29 -0.26
N VAL A 6 -8.15 24.27 -0.19
CA VAL A 6 -8.41 25.65 -0.62
C VAL A 6 -8.77 25.70 -2.10
N MET A 7 -8.10 24.92 -2.95
CA MET A 7 -8.37 24.87 -4.39
C MET A 7 -9.75 24.28 -4.72
N ILE A 8 -10.29 23.40 -3.86
CA ILE A 8 -11.62 22.80 -4.04
C ILE A 8 -12.69 23.89 -3.95
N LYS A 9 -12.53 24.86 -3.05
CA LYS A 9 -13.50 25.94 -2.84
C LYS A 9 -13.60 26.92 -4.00
N LEU A 10 -12.57 27.01 -4.83
CA LEU A 10 -12.46 27.95 -5.94
C LEU A 10 -12.80 27.33 -7.31
N ARG A 11 -13.04 26.02 -7.36
CA ARG A 11 -13.28 25.29 -8.61
C ARG A 11 -14.77 25.07 -8.86
N THR A 12 -15.18 25.23 -10.10
CA THR A 12 -16.54 24.91 -10.59
C THR A 12 -16.80 23.40 -10.66
N GLN A 13 -15.75 22.59 -10.88
CA GLN A 13 -15.82 21.14 -10.91
C GLN A 13 -14.58 20.52 -10.27
N VAL A 14 -14.79 19.44 -9.52
CA VAL A 14 -13.72 18.70 -8.85
C VAL A 14 -13.90 17.20 -9.11
N THR A 15 -12.87 16.58 -9.68
CA THR A 15 -12.83 15.13 -9.90
C THR A 15 -11.82 14.49 -8.96
N LYS A 16 -12.28 13.57 -8.11
CA LYS A 16 -11.40 12.76 -7.25
C LYS A 16 -11.01 11.48 -7.98
N LEU A 17 -9.75 11.39 -8.40
CA LEU A 17 -9.21 10.17 -8.98
C LEU A 17 -9.22 9.03 -7.96
N THR A 18 -9.42 7.81 -8.46
CA THR A 18 -9.47 6.58 -7.67
C THR A 18 -8.39 5.63 -8.15
N ALA A 19 -7.73 4.98 -7.20
CA ALA A 19 -6.83 3.88 -7.46
C ALA A 19 -7.46 2.54 -7.03
N ARG A 20 -6.72 1.45 -7.21
CA ARG A 20 -7.06 0.15 -6.62
C ARG A 20 -6.29 0.00 -5.32
N CYS A 21 -6.96 -0.51 -4.29
CA CYS A 21 -6.33 -0.86 -3.04
C CYS A 21 -5.38 -2.02 -3.29
N GLU A 22 -4.12 -1.86 -2.91
CA GLU A 22 -3.08 -2.85 -3.17
C GLU A 22 -3.24 -4.15 -2.37
N LEU A 23 -4.13 -4.15 -1.37
CA LEU A 23 -4.33 -5.29 -0.46
C LEU A 23 -5.62 -6.09 -0.74
N CYS A 24 -6.73 -5.40 -1.05
CA CYS A 24 -8.01 -6.05 -1.30
C CYS A 24 -8.56 -5.81 -2.70
N GLY A 25 -7.85 -5.07 -3.55
CA GLY A 25 -8.27 -4.72 -4.91
C GLY A 25 -9.46 -3.76 -5.01
N LYS A 26 -10.21 -3.48 -3.94
CA LYS A 26 -11.34 -2.51 -3.95
C LYS A 26 -10.86 -1.08 -4.26
N ARG A 27 -11.77 -0.12 -4.40
CA ARG A 27 -11.40 1.29 -4.61
C ARG A 27 -10.51 1.81 -3.47
N GLY A 28 -9.35 2.33 -3.83
CA GLY A 28 -8.37 2.97 -2.94
C GLY A 28 -8.44 4.48 -3.08
N PHE A 29 -8.52 5.17 -1.95
CA PHE A 29 -8.64 6.64 -1.88
C PHE A 29 -7.60 7.28 -0.97
N PHE A 30 -6.84 6.47 -0.23
CA PHE A 30 -5.89 6.90 0.77
C PHE A 30 -4.52 6.36 0.42
N THR A 31 -3.49 7.13 0.77
CA THR A 31 -2.09 6.74 0.67
C THR A 31 -1.58 6.43 2.06
N LEU A 32 -1.19 5.19 2.31
CA LEU A 32 -0.57 4.74 3.55
C LEU A 32 0.96 4.75 3.39
N ARG A 33 1.68 5.32 4.38
CA ARG A 33 3.15 5.27 4.44
C ARG A 33 3.57 3.96 5.13
N LYS A 34 4.45 3.19 4.48
CA LYS A 34 4.95 1.90 5.01
C LYS A 34 6.07 2.05 6.03
N THR A 35 6.69 3.23 6.08
CA THR A 35 7.83 3.54 6.96
C THR A 35 7.37 4.35 8.17
N GLU A 36 8.19 4.34 9.23
CA GLU A 36 7.95 5.12 10.46
C GLU A 36 8.38 6.58 10.35
N GLU A 37 8.91 7.00 9.20
CA GLU A 37 9.26 8.39 8.96
C GLU A 37 8.01 9.27 9.11
N THR A 38 8.15 10.41 9.80
CA THR A 38 7.03 11.29 10.15
C THR A 38 7.11 12.64 9.45
N ARG A 39 8.21 12.94 8.76
CA ARG A 39 8.34 14.14 7.91
C ARG A 39 7.17 14.22 6.93
N THR A 40 6.52 15.38 6.91
CA THR A 40 5.37 15.68 6.04
C THR A 40 5.71 15.55 4.56
N GLU A 41 6.93 15.96 4.20
CA GLU A 41 7.44 15.91 2.84
C GLU A 41 8.50 14.81 2.73
N LEU A 42 8.23 13.83 1.86
CA LEU A 42 9.19 12.81 1.45
C LEU A 42 8.86 12.39 0.02
N THR A 43 9.82 12.57 -0.88
CA THR A 43 9.76 12.12 -2.27
C THR A 43 10.12 10.64 -2.34
N ALA A 44 9.13 9.80 -2.59
CA ALA A 44 9.30 8.35 -2.76
C ALA A 44 8.13 7.77 -3.55
N GLY A 45 8.26 6.53 -4.01
CA GLY A 45 7.27 5.86 -4.84
C GLY A 45 6.57 4.72 -4.10
N ALA A 46 6.29 3.64 -4.85
CA ALA A 46 5.61 2.44 -4.35
C ALA A 46 6.44 1.67 -3.31
N ASP A 47 7.74 1.96 -3.18
CA ASP A 47 8.63 1.46 -2.15
C ASP A 47 8.28 1.99 -0.75
N VAL A 48 7.75 3.21 -0.65
CA VAL A 48 7.39 3.86 0.62
C VAL A 48 5.88 4.03 0.78
N TYR A 49 5.16 4.33 -0.29
CA TYR A 49 3.72 4.62 -0.25
C TYR A 49 2.90 3.52 -0.88
N MET A 50 1.71 3.26 -0.33
CA MET A 50 0.76 2.29 -0.88
C MET A 50 -0.67 2.85 -0.89
N LEU A 51 -1.45 2.50 -1.89
CA LEU A 51 -2.83 2.94 -2.08
C LEU A 51 -3.78 1.94 -1.40
N VAL A 52 -4.65 2.44 -0.53
CA VAL A 52 -5.53 1.62 0.30
C VAL A 52 -6.97 2.15 0.40
N CYS A 53 -7.90 1.24 0.70
CA CYS A 53 -9.27 1.59 1.02
C CYS A 53 -9.37 2.14 2.47
N ARG A 54 -10.49 2.79 2.80
CA ARG A 54 -10.71 3.41 4.13
C ARG A 54 -10.49 2.44 5.29
N GLN A 55 -11.00 1.22 5.15
CA GLN A 55 -10.93 0.18 6.18
C GLN A 55 -9.48 -0.19 6.50
N LEU A 56 -8.66 -0.41 5.47
CA LEU A 56 -7.27 -0.81 5.64
C LEU A 56 -6.35 0.37 6.01
N TYR A 57 -6.71 1.60 5.64
CA TYR A 57 -6.03 2.80 6.13
C TYR A 57 -6.22 2.99 7.64
N ALA A 58 -7.46 2.85 8.13
CA ALA A 58 -7.77 2.98 9.55
C ALA A 58 -7.09 1.89 10.40
N ASN A 59 -6.92 0.69 9.85
CA ASN A 59 -6.26 -0.44 10.49
C ASN A 59 -4.73 -0.49 10.21
N GLY A 60 -4.15 0.61 9.73
CA GLY A 60 -2.88 0.63 8.97
C GLY A 60 -1.67 -0.05 9.61
N GLN A 61 -1.48 0.04 10.93
CA GLN A 61 -0.35 -0.59 11.63
C GLN A 61 -0.46 -2.13 11.65
N GLU A 62 -1.64 -2.68 11.98
CA GLU A 62 -1.87 -4.12 11.98
C GLU A 62 -1.83 -4.74 10.59
N VAL A 63 -2.23 -3.97 9.58
CA VAL A 63 -2.28 -4.40 8.18
C VAL A 63 -0.88 -4.45 7.56
N ILE A 64 0.00 -3.49 7.86
CA ILE A 64 1.41 -3.53 7.43
C ILE A 64 2.11 -4.75 8.05
N GLN A 65 1.89 -5.01 9.34
CA GLN A 65 2.50 -6.14 10.05
C GLN A 65 1.96 -7.49 9.54
N SER A 66 0.65 -7.60 9.33
CA SER A 66 0.03 -8.82 8.82
C SER A 66 0.39 -9.11 7.36
N SER A 67 0.53 -8.08 6.52
CA SER A 67 0.93 -8.24 5.11
C SER A 67 2.39 -8.68 4.97
N LYS A 68 3.30 -8.19 5.83
CA LYS A 68 4.69 -8.69 5.92
C LYS A 68 4.72 -10.18 6.28
N ASN A 69 3.89 -10.62 7.23
CA ASN A 69 3.82 -12.03 7.64
C ASN A 69 3.28 -12.94 6.53
N VAL A 70 2.24 -12.52 5.80
CA VAL A 70 1.66 -13.29 4.70
C VAL A 70 2.59 -13.31 3.47
N LEU A 71 3.22 -12.19 3.10
CA LEU A 71 4.20 -12.15 2.00
C LEU A 71 5.48 -12.94 2.33
N GLY A 72 5.95 -12.88 3.59
CA GLY A 72 7.03 -13.75 4.08
C GLY A 72 6.67 -15.24 3.97
N SER A 73 5.43 -15.62 4.32
CA SER A 73 4.95 -17.00 4.17
C SER A 73 4.88 -17.46 2.70
N ARG A 74 4.68 -16.53 1.75
CA ARG A 74 4.58 -16.85 0.33
C ARG A 74 5.96 -16.97 -0.31
N ALA A 75 6.92 -16.10 0.03
CA ALA A 75 8.31 -16.21 -0.41
C ALA A 75 8.98 -17.51 0.07
N ILE A 76 8.70 -17.95 1.32
CA ILE A 76 9.22 -19.21 1.86
C ILE A 76 8.65 -20.43 1.11
N ARG A 77 7.37 -20.41 0.71
CA ARG A 77 6.78 -21.51 -0.08
C ARG A 77 7.26 -21.56 -1.53
N THR A 78 7.62 -20.44 -2.15
CA THR A 78 8.14 -20.47 -3.53
C THR A 78 9.60 -20.88 -3.58
N GLY A 79 10.41 -20.53 -2.57
CA GLY A 79 11.80 -20.99 -2.44
C GLY A 79 11.92 -22.50 -2.18
N SER A 80 11.04 -23.06 -1.33
CA SER A 80 11.04 -24.50 -1.06
C SER A 80 10.66 -25.36 -2.28
N ASN A 81 9.90 -24.81 -3.22
CA ASN A 81 9.51 -25.52 -4.45
C ASN A 81 10.58 -25.46 -5.56
N LEU A 82 11.50 -24.49 -5.51
CA LEU A 82 12.62 -24.43 -6.46
C LEU A 82 13.76 -25.38 -6.05
N GLU A 83 14.08 -25.45 -4.75
CA GLU A 83 15.04 -26.40 -4.19
C GLU A 83 14.62 -27.87 -4.40
N ALA A 84 13.31 -28.15 -4.31
CA ALA A 84 12.77 -29.49 -4.57
C ALA A 84 12.86 -29.92 -6.05
N LEU A 85 12.80 -28.98 -7.00
CA LEU A 85 12.98 -29.25 -8.44
C LEU A 85 14.44 -29.43 -8.84
N LEU A 86 15.38 -28.76 -8.16
CA LEU A 86 16.83 -28.92 -8.38
C LEU A 86 17.39 -30.23 -7.81
N SER A 87 16.64 -30.92 -6.95
CA SER A 87 17.03 -32.22 -6.38
C SER A 87 16.64 -33.43 -7.26
N LEU A 88 15.96 -33.17 -8.38
CA LEU A 88 15.39 -34.17 -9.31
C LEU A 88 16.06 -34.16 -10.70
N ILE A 89 17.15 -33.40 -10.85
CA ILE A 89 18.05 -33.39 -12.01
C ILE A 89 19.45 -33.76 -11.50
#